data_AF-A0A6G6X8H7-F1
#
_entry.id   AF-A0A6G6X8H7-F1
#
_cell.length_a   1.000
_cell.length_b   1.000
_cell.length_c   1.000
_cell.angle_alpha   90.00
_cell.angle_beta   90.00
_cell.angle_gamma   90.00
#
_symmetry.space_group_name_H-M   'P 1'
#
loop_
_entity.id
_entity.type
_entity.pdbx_description
1 polymer ?
#
loop_
_entity_poly.entity_id
_entity_poly.type
_entity_poly.pdbx_seq_one_letter_code
_entity_poly.pdbx_strand_id
1 'polypeptide(L)'
;MLQDPPNAPIDASEVSDSEPNTVAAKWQGAVGPSSGFVAVPMTLLRLQSKYGLTPTEMLVLINLLAHWWEPSSVVYPRSTTVAARMGVDKRTVQRATRKMEKLGLMTRSYLDNGRRVFDFSPLARRLARDTPLAHSVHGTESFGDD
;
A
#
# COMPACT_ATOMS: atom_id res chain seq x y z
N MET A 1 23.37 1.27 31.79
CA MET A 1 23.32 -0.02 31.08
C MET A 1 21.99 -0.67 31.46
N LEU A 2 20.92 -0.40 30.73
CA LEU A 2 19.65 -1.12 30.91
C LEU A 2 19.80 -2.43 30.14
N GLN A 3 19.66 -3.56 30.83
CA GLN A 3 19.57 -4.86 30.18
C GLN A 3 18.14 -5.00 29.64
N ASP A 4 18.01 -5.23 28.33
CA ASP A 4 16.74 -5.67 27.75
C ASP A 4 16.33 -7.00 28.38
N PRO A 5 15.04 -7.20 28.71
CA PRO A 5 14.59 -8.48 29.26
C PRO A 5 14.84 -9.60 28.24
N PRO A 6 15.13 -10.83 28.72
CA PRO A 6 15.42 -11.96 27.85
C PRO A 6 14.22 -12.26 26.94
N ASN A 7 14.49 -12.37 25.63
CA ASN A 7 13.52 -12.78 24.62
C ASN A 7 13.18 -14.26 24.84
N ALA A 8 12.21 -14.53 25.73
CA ALA A 8 11.68 -15.87 25.92
C ALA A 8 10.98 -16.34 24.63
N PRO A 9 11.11 -17.61 24.21
CA PRO A 9 10.37 -18.13 23.08
C PRO A 9 8.87 -18.01 23.36
N ILE A 10 8.14 -17.35 22.48
CA ILE A 10 6.68 -17.34 22.53
C ILE A 10 6.22 -18.75 22.13
N ASP A 11 5.56 -19.47 23.04
CA ASP A 11 4.93 -20.75 22.74
C ASP A 11 3.73 -20.51 21.81
N ALA A 12 3.88 -20.88 20.54
CA ALA A 12 2.85 -20.71 19.51
C ALA A 12 1.57 -21.52 19.82
N SER A 13 1.59 -22.44 20.78
CA SER A 13 0.42 -23.21 21.21
C SER A 13 -0.51 -22.47 22.18
N GLU A 14 -0.10 -21.31 22.71
CA GLU A 14 -0.93 -20.47 23.60
C GLU A 14 -1.76 -19.39 22.87
N VAL A 15 -1.65 -19.28 21.54
CA VAL A 15 -2.42 -18.28 20.77
C VAL A 15 -3.87 -18.76 20.62
N SER A 16 -4.74 -18.36 21.56
CA SER A 16 -6.15 -18.75 21.53
C SER A 16 -6.92 -18.11 20.37
N ASP A 17 -7.74 -18.89 19.66
CA ASP A 17 -8.57 -18.51 18.50
C ASP A 17 -9.81 -17.64 18.85
N SER A 18 -9.90 -17.08 20.06
CA SER A 18 -11.17 -16.58 20.60
C SER A 18 -11.42 -15.08 20.48
N GLU A 19 -10.42 -14.26 20.18
CA GLU A 19 -10.66 -12.83 19.97
C GLU A 19 -11.03 -12.52 18.51
N PRO A 20 -12.05 -11.69 18.25
CA PRO A 20 -12.30 -11.22 16.90
C PRO A 20 -11.07 -10.44 16.44
N ASN A 21 -10.33 -11.03 15.49
CA ASN A 21 -9.11 -10.45 14.90
C ASN A 21 -9.47 -9.25 14.04
N THR A 22 -9.89 -8.18 14.69
CA THR A 22 -10.22 -6.91 14.04
C THR A 22 -8.93 -6.16 13.76
N VAL A 23 -8.91 -5.39 12.66
CA VAL A 23 -7.79 -4.50 12.34
C VAL A 23 -7.49 -3.56 13.52
N ALA A 24 -8.52 -3.07 14.23
CA ALA A 24 -8.35 -2.22 15.40
C ALA A 24 -7.63 -2.93 16.56
N ALA A 25 -8.01 -4.17 16.87
CA ALA A 25 -7.36 -4.98 17.91
C ALA A 25 -5.89 -5.28 17.56
N LYS A 26 -5.62 -5.70 16.32
CA LYS A 26 -4.26 -5.94 15.81
C LYS A 26 -3.33 -4.74 16.04
N TRP A 27 -3.85 -3.53 15.84
CA TRP A 27 -3.08 -2.30 15.97
C TRP A 27 -3.26 -1.62 17.34
N GLN A 28 -3.77 -2.33 18.35
CA GLN A 28 -3.91 -1.83 19.73
C GLN A 28 -4.63 -0.48 19.80
N GLY A 29 -5.66 -0.29 18.96
CA GLY A 29 -6.43 0.96 18.88
C GLY A 29 -5.79 2.08 18.07
N ALA A 30 -4.59 1.89 17.50
CA ALA A 30 -3.97 2.87 16.60
C ALA A 30 -4.73 3.04 15.27
N VAL A 31 -5.54 2.06 14.89
CA VAL A 31 -6.48 2.13 13.76
C VAL A 31 -7.91 2.22 14.29
N GLY A 32 -8.55 3.36 14.04
CA GLY A 32 -9.92 3.65 14.44
C GLY A 32 -10.60 4.67 13.52
N PRO A 33 -11.84 5.09 13.84
CA PRO A 33 -12.63 6.00 13.00
C PRO A 33 -11.92 7.33 12.67
N SER A 34 -11.04 7.80 13.56
CA SER A 34 -10.33 9.07 13.45
C SER A 34 -8.91 8.97 12.89
N SER A 35 -8.21 7.83 13.04
CA SER A 35 -6.83 7.65 12.55
C SER A 35 -6.78 7.15 11.11
N GLY A 36 -7.81 6.42 10.67
CA GLY A 36 -7.91 5.86 9.31
C GLY A 36 -6.85 4.81 8.99
N PHE A 37 -7.00 4.15 7.85
CA PHE A 37 -5.98 3.27 7.28
C PHE A 37 -6.07 3.29 5.77
N VAL A 38 -5.00 2.87 5.09
CA VAL A 38 -4.99 2.72 3.63
C VAL A 38 -5.15 1.24 3.32
N ALA A 39 -6.20 0.89 2.59
CA ALA A 39 -6.36 -0.47 2.09
C ALA A 39 -5.40 -0.71 0.93
N VAL A 40 -4.37 -1.54 1.16
CA VAL A 40 -3.44 -1.99 0.12
C VAL A 40 -3.73 -3.46 -0.19
N PRO A 41 -4.21 -3.80 -1.40
CA PRO A 41 -4.47 -5.19 -1.76
C PRO A 41 -3.22 -6.06 -1.68
N MET A 42 -3.32 -7.27 -1.11
CA MET A 42 -2.18 -8.20 -1.05
C MET A 42 -1.65 -8.58 -2.43
N THR A 43 -2.52 -8.66 -3.44
CA THR A 43 -2.14 -8.82 -4.85
C THR A 43 -1.15 -7.75 -5.29
N LEU A 44 -1.34 -6.49 -4.89
CA LEU A 44 -0.44 -5.39 -5.24
C LEU A 44 0.92 -5.56 -4.54
N LEU A 45 0.93 -5.92 -3.26
CA LEU A 45 2.15 -6.11 -2.49
C LEU A 45 3.00 -7.27 -3.04
N ARG A 46 2.36 -8.41 -3.33
CA ARG A 46 3.03 -9.61 -3.88
C ARG A 46 3.53 -9.39 -5.31
N LEU A 47 2.74 -8.70 -6.14
CA LEU A 47 3.06 -8.50 -7.55
C LEU A 47 3.80 -7.18 -7.85
N GLN A 48 4.25 -6.43 -6.84
CA GLN A 48 4.88 -5.12 -7.04
C GLN A 48 6.05 -5.15 -8.05
N SER A 49 6.92 -6.16 -7.95
CA SER A 49 8.06 -6.36 -8.86
C SER A 49 7.58 -6.71 -10.28
N LYS A 50 6.53 -7.52 -10.39
CA LYS A 50 5.90 -7.87 -11.68
C LYS A 50 5.23 -6.65 -12.33
N TYR A 51 4.79 -5.68 -11.53
CA TYR A 51 4.30 -4.39 -12.02
C TYR A 51 5.41 -3.39 -12.32
N GLY A 52 6.68 -3.75 -12.12
CA GLY A 52 7.83 -2.88 -12.37
C GLY A 52 7.95 -1.74 -11.36
N LEU A 53 7.29 -1.87 -10.19
CA LEU A 53 7.34 -0.89 -9.11
C LEU A 53 8.61 -1.08 -8.29
N THR A 54 9.35 0.01 -8.09
CA THR A 54 10.40 0.06 -7.07
C THR A 54 9.78 0.30 -5.68
N PRO A 55 10.51 0.05 -4.58
CA PRO A 55 10.03 0.37 -3.23
C PRO A 55 9.61 1.85 -3.08
N THR A 56 10.34 2.75 -3.74
CA THR A 56 9.99 4.18 -3.77
C THR A 56 8.67 4.42 -4.50
N GLU A 57 8.45 3.80 -5.65
CA GLU A 57 7.21 3.95 -6.40
C GLU A 57 6.02 3.34 -5.67
N MET A 58 6.22 2.20 -5.02
CA MET A 58 5.21 1.54 -4.18
C MET A 58 4.80 2.44 -3.01
N LEU A 59 5.76 3.04 -2.32
CA LEU A 59 5.45 3.96 -1.22
C LEU A 59 4.79 5.26 -1.70
N VAL A 60 5.19 5.79 -2.86
CA VAL A 60 4.45 6.89 -3.50
C VAL A 60 3.01 6.48 -3.79
N LEU A 61 2.80 5.29 -4.39
CA LEU A 61 1.47 4.78 -4.71
C LEU A 61 0.58 4.68 -3.47
N ILE A 62 1.07 4.07 -2.39
CA ILE A 62 0.32 3.97 -1.11
C ILE A 62 -0.09 5.34 -0.59
N ASN A 63 0.81 6.33 -0.66
CA ASN A 63 0.51 7.70 -0.26
C ASN A 63 -0.57 8.35 -1.13
N LEU A 64 -0.64 8.02 -2.43
CA LEU A 64 -1.71 8.50 -3.29
C LEU A 64 -3.03 7.78 -3.00
N LEU A 65 -3.00 6.47 -2.79
CA LEU A 65 -4.18 5.65 -2.46
C LEU A 65 -4.81 6.07 -1.12
N ALA A 66 -4.03 6.63 -0.20
CA ALA A 66 -4.56 7.23 1.04
C ALA A 66 -5.59 8.35 0.83
N HIS A 67 -5.66 8.89 -0.40
CA HIS A 67 -6.61 9.93 -0.79
C HIS A 67 -7.72 9.40 -1.72
N TRP A 68 -7.74 8.09 -2.01
CA TRP A 68 -8.72 7.45 -2.89
C TRP A 68 -9.76 6.68 -2.07
N TRP A 69 -10.82 7.38 -1.66
CA TRP A 69 -11.83 6.83 -0.74
C TRP A 69 -13.00 6.14 -1.45
N GLU A 70 -13.40 6.64 -2.63
CA GLU A 70 -14.43 6.01 -3.46
C GLU A 70 -13.87 5.70 -4.85
N PRO A 71 -14.37 4.67 -5.55
CA PRO A 71 -13.90 4.33 -6.89
C PRO A 71 -13.98 5.50 -7.89
N SER A 72 -15.01 6.35 -7.75
CA SER A 72 -15.23 7.58 -8.54
C SER A 72 -14.52 8.81 -7.97
N SER A 73 -13.91 8.72 -6.78
CA SER A 73 -13.26 9.86 -6.15
C SER A 73 -11.99 10.24 -6.89
N VAL A 74 -11.89 11.53 -7.21
CA VAL A 74 -10.73 12.12 -7.86
C VAL A 74 -9.63 12.37 -6.83
N VAL A 75 -8.41 11.94 -7.12
CA VAL A 75 -7.28 12.01 -6.16
C VAL A 75 -6.35 13.17 -6.50
N TYR A 76 -6.18 14.12 -5.58
CA TYR A 76 -5.41 15.36 -5.80
C TYR A 76 -4.32 15.68 -4.75
N PRO A 77 -3.49 14.72 -4.31
CA PRO A 77 -2.39 14.99 -3.40
C PRO A 77 -1.32 15.82 -4.08
N ARG A 78 -0.84 16.84 -3.35
CA ARG A 78 0.28 17.64 -3.78
C ARG A 78 1.55 16.79 -3.70
N SER A 79 2.34 16.77 -4.77
CA SER A 79 3.64 16.04 -4.75
C SER A 79 4.56 16.50 -3.63
N THR A 80 4.47 17.77 -3.21
CA THR A 80 5.23 18.31 -2.08
C THR A 80 4.83 17.68 -0.74
N THR A 81 3.54 17.45 -0.51
CA THR A 81 3.04 16.80 0.71
C THR A 81 3.51 15.36 0.80
N VAL A 82 3.40 14.62 -0.31
CA VAL A 82 3.90 13.22 -0.39
C VAL A 82 5.40 13.17 -0.19
N ALA A 83 6.14 14.07 -0.84
CA ALA A 83 7.60 14.16 -0.74
C ALA A 83 8.06 14.43 0.71
N ALA A 84 7.43 15.41 1.37
CA ALA A 84 7.72 15.73 2.76
C ALA A 84 7.46 14.55 3.70
N ARG A 85 6.33 13.84 3.54
CA ARG A 85 6.02 12.66 4.36
C ARG A 85 7.01 11.50 4.14
N MET A 86 7.50 11.35 2.91
CA MET A 86 8.46 10.32 2.53
C MET A 86 9.92 10.69 2.81
N GLY A 87 10.23 11.94 3.16
CA GLY A 87 11.61 12.41 3.31
C GLY A 87 12.42 12.40 2.01
N VAL A 88 11.76 12.60 0.85
CA VAL A 88 12.41 12.60 -0.47
C VAL A 88 12.18 13.92 -1.21
N ASP A 89 12.94 14.14 -2.29
CA ASP A 89 12.71 15.31 -3.14
C ASP A 89 11.38 15.22 -3.92
N LYS A 90 10.76 16.37 -4.17
CA LYS A 90 9.54 16.51 -4.98
C LYS A 90 9.70 15.84 -6.35
N ARG A 91 10.87 15.91 -6.97
CA ARG A 91 11.14 15.33 -8.28
C ARG A 91 11.11 13.80 -8.23
N THR A 92 11.46 13.17 -7.11
CA THR A 92 11.32 11.72 -6.90
C THR A 92 9.86 11.30 -7.01
N VAL A 93 8.96 11.99 -6.30
CA VAL A 93 7.51 11.74 -6.40
C VAL A 93 6.99 11.98 -7.82
N GLN A 94 7.42 13.07 -8.48
CA GLN A 94 7.03 13.35 -9.86
C GLN A 94 7.53 12.29 -10.85
N ARG A 95 8.75 11.78 -10.69
CA ARG A 95 9.29 10.69 -11.52
C ARG A 95 8.52 9.39 -11.29
N ALA A 96 8.26 9.02 -10.04
CA ALA A 96 7.45 7.85 -9.70
C ALA A 96 6.07 7.92 -10.33
N THR A 97 5.36 9.05 -10.19
CA THR A 97 4.03 9.22 -10.82
C THR A 97 4.07 9.10 -12.34
N ARG A 98 5.05 9.71 -13.01
CA ARG A 98 5.21 9.58 -14.47
C ARG A 98 5.51 8.14 -14.89
N LYS A 99 6.29 7.40 -14.11
CA LYS A 99 6.60 6.00 -14.41
C LYS A 99 5.36 5.11 -14.23
N MET A 100 4.62 5.26 -13.14
CA MET A 100 3.37 4.50 -12.93
C MET A 100 2.32 4.79 -14.00
N GLU A 101 2.25 6.02 -14.49
CA GLU A 101 1.43 6.41 -15.65
C GLU A 101 1.87 5.65 -16.92
N LYS A 102 3.18 5.62 -17.21
CA LYS A 102 3.74 4.85 -18.33
C LYS A 102 3.52 3.34 -18.21
N LEU A 103 3.50 2.81 -16.98
CA LEU A 103 3.22 1.41 -16.69
C LEU A 103 1.73 1.05 -16.80
N GLY A 104 0.87 2.04 -17.10
CA GLY A 104 -0.58 1.85 -17.22
C GLY A 104 -1.27 1.55 -15.89
N LEU A 105 -0.64 1.86 -14.75
CA LEU A 105 -1.21 1.62 -13.43
C LEU A 105 -2.17 2.73 -13.02
N MET A 106 -1.95 3.95 -13.48
CA MET A 106 -2.83 5.07 -13.21
C MET A 106 -2.84 6.05 -14.38
N THR A 107 -3.86 6.87 -14.46
CA THR A 107 -3.91 8.00 -15.40
C THR A 107 -3.81 9.30 -14.63
N ARG A 108 -3.44 10.36 -15.35
CA ARG A 108 -3.27 11.69 -14.78
C ARG A 108 -3.88 12.72 -15.72
N SER A 109 -4.79 13.52 -15.19
CA SER A 109 -5.41 14.62 -15.91
C SER A 109 -5.31 15.92 -15.10
N TYR A 110 -5.83 17.00 -15.67
CA TYR A 110 -5.86 18.31 -15.05
C TYR A 110 -7.30 18.83 -15.09
N LEU A 111 -7.75 19.38 -13.97
CA LEU A 111 -9.02 20.12 -13.90
C LEU A 111 -8.85 21.50 -14.53
N ASP A 112 -9.96 22.19 -14.80
CA ASP A 112 -9.98 23.53 -15.41
C ASP A 112 -9.17 24.56 -14.62
N ASN A 113 -9.05 24.38 -13.30
CA ASN A 113 -8.23 25.22 -12.42
C ASN A 113 -6.73 24.83 -12.39
N GLY A 114 -6.28 23.98 -13.31
CA GLY A 114 -4.90 23.50 -13.41
C GLY A 114 -4.49 22.48 -12.33
N ARG A 115 -5.41 22.07 -11.44
CA ARG A 115 -5.10 21.05 -10.42
C ARG A 115 -4.98 19.70 -11.09
N ARG A 116 -3.86 19.05 -10.81
CA ARG A 116 -3.58 17.70 -11.27
C ARG A 116 -4.36 16.68 -10.46
N VAL A 117 -4.93 15.71 -11.17
CA VAL A 117 -5.75 14.65 -10.61
C VAL A 117 -5.29 13.29 -11.12
N PHE A 118 -5.49 12.27 -10.31
CA PHE A 118 -5.14 10.88 -10.63
C PHE A 118 -6.37 10.00 -10.60
N ASP A 119 -6.40 9.01 -11.50
CA ASP A 119 -7.38 7.92 -11.52
C ASP A 119 -6.65 6.57 -11.45
N PHE A 120 -7.07 5.75 -10.48
CA PHE A 120 -6.51 4.44 -10.16
C PHE A 120 -7.36 3.27 -10.67
N SER A 121 -8.43 3.54 -11.41
CA SER A 121 -9.24 2.51 -12.07
C SER A 121 -8.40 1.53 -12.92
N PRO A 122 -7.34 1.96 -13.65
CA PRO A 122 -6.47 1.01 -14.37
C PRO A 122 -5.76 0.01 -13.45
N LEU A 123 -5.25 0.47 -12.30
CA LEU A 123 -4.64 -0.39 -11.28
C LEU A 123 -5.66 -1.40 -10.75
N ALA A 124 -6.85 -0.94 -10.35
CA ALA A 124 -7.89 -1.81 -9.81
C ALA A 124 -8.28 -2.93 -10.79
N ARG A 125 -8.49 -2.59 -12.07
CA ARG A 125 -8.77 -3.59 -13.13
C ARG A 125 -7.62 -4.58 -13.30
N ARG A 126 -6.38 -4.10 -13.26
CA ARG A 126 -5.18 -4.93 -13.39
C ARG A 126 -5.04 -5.89 -12.21
N LEU A 127 -5.24 -5.41 -10.98
CA LEU A 127 -5.21 -6.24 -9.79
C LEU A 127 -6.30 -7.31 -9.84
N ALA A 128 -7.54 -6.96 -10.18
CA ALA A 128 -8.65 -7.92 -10.27
C ALA A 128 -8.34 -9.07 -11.25
N ARG A 129 -7.74 -8.76 -12.40
CA ARG A 129 -7.30 -9.76 -13.39
C ARG A 129 -6.18 -10.65 -12.85
N ASP A 130 -5.24 -10.09 -12.09
CA ASP A 130 -4.04 -10.80 -11.66
C ASP A 130 -4.18 -11.46 -10.27
N THR A 131 -5.31 -11.29 -9.56
CA THR A 131 -5.58 -11.92 -8.25
C THR A 131 -5.37 -13.44 -8.23
N PRO A 132 -5.82 -14.23 -9.24
CA PRO A 132 -5.57 -15.67 -9.24
C PRO A 132 -4.07 -16.03 -9.20
N LEU A 133 -3.23 -15.22 -9.85
CA LEU A 133 -1.77 -15.40 -9.81
C LEU A 133 -1.19 -15.05 -8.42
N ALA A 134 -1.74 -14.07 -7.73
CA ALA A 134 -1.25 -13.73 -6.39
C ALA A 134 -1.56 -14.81 -5.33
N HIS A 135 -2.54 -15.69 -5.60
CA HIS A 135 -2.81 -16.84 -4.74
C HIS A 135 -1.76 -17.94 -4.91
N SER A 136 -1.26 -18.18 -6.13
CA SER A 136 -0.22 -19.19 -6.34
C SER A 136 1.13 -18.79 -5.76
N VAL A 137 1.48 -17.50 -5.80
CA VAL A 137 2.70 -16.97 -5.14
C VAL A 137 2.65 -17.19 -3.62
N HIS A 138 1.48 -17.02 -3.00
CA HIS A 138 1.33 -17.23 -1.55
C HIS A 138 1.53 -18.68 -1.11
N GLY A 139 1.13 -19.64 -1.96
CA GLY A 139 1.32 -21.07 -1.69
C GLY A 139 2.80 -21.44 -1.59
N THR A 140 3.66 -20.78 -2.37
CA THR A 140 5.12 -20.98 -2.30
C THR A 140 5.74 -20.30 -1.07
N GLU A 141 5.21 -19.16 -0.61
CA GLU A 141 5.73 -18.43 0.56
C GLU A 141 5.37 -19.09 1.91
N SER A 142 4.23 -19.80 1.99
CA SER A 142 3.74 -20.37 3.25
C SER A 142 4.22 -21.81 3.50
N PHE A 143 4.72 -22.47 2.46
CA PHE A 143 5.16 -23.87 2.49
C PHE A 143 6.52 -24.07 1.79
N GLY A 144 7.31 -23.00 1.67
CA GLY A 144 8.64 -23.06 1.09
C GLY A 144 9.64 -23.63 2.08
N ASP A 145 10.12 -24.84 1.78
CA ASP A 145 11.29 -25.47 2.38
C ASP A 145 12.55 -24.63 2.10
N ASP A 146 13.02 -23.88 3.10
CA ASP A 146 14.40 -23.41 3.21
C ASP A 146 15.04 -24.04 4.46
#